data_AF-A0A2H0SM58-F1
#
_entry.id   AF-A0A2H0SM58-F1
#
_cell.length_a   1.000
_cell.length_b   1.000
_cell.length_c   1.000
_cell.angle_alpha   90.00
_cell.angle_beta   90.00
_cell.angle_gamma   90.00
#
_symmetry.space_group_name_H-M   'P 1'
#
loop_
_entity.id
_entity.type
_entity.pdbx_description
1 polymer ?
#
loop_
_entity_poly.entity_id
_entity_poly.type
_entity_poly.pdbx_seq_one_letter_code
_entity_poly.pdbx_strand_id
1 'polypeptide(L)'
;MQTQMRTPPDIIIVLINFVTGLVESLLVLRVALRLFGASQTAPFVQWVTTTTDPLLAPFEGMFPTSQLEGGLVIDFSTLFALIAYAILGYLAGELFLMLRQFFSRYDGWEELDSGLDNPPQPKRSRERRSRRTK
;
A
#
# COMPACT_ATOMS: atom_id res chain seq x y z
N MET A 1 4.23 8.32 -35.58
CA MET A 1 4.92 7.93 -34.34
C MET A 1 3.97 8.18 -33.19
N GLN A 2 3.36 7.15 -32.60
CA GLN A 2 2.50 7.29 -31.42
C GLN A 2 3.40 7.33 -30.19
N THR A 3 3.52 8.49 -29.57
CA THR A 3 4.21 8.66 -28.29
C THR A 3 3.36 8.00 -27.21
N GLN A 4 3.77 6.81 -26.76
CA GLN A 4 3.20 6.15 -25.59
C GLN A 4 3.30 7.11 -24.40
N MET A 5 2.18 7.70 -23.98
CA MET A 5 2.09 8.41 -22.72
C MET A 5 2.28 7.39 -21.60
N ARG A 6 3.50 7.22 -21.11
CA ARG A 6 3.75 6.52 -19.85
C ARG A 6 3.05 7.33 -18.77
N THR A 7 1.95 6.83 -18.23
CA THR A 7 1.39 7.38 -17.00
C THR A 7 2.52 7.40 -15.96
N PRO A 8 2.86 8.56 -15.39
CA PRO A 8 3.93 8.62 -14.41
C PRO A 8 3.64 7.64 -13.27
N PRO A 9 4.63 6.88 -12.79
CA PRO A 9 4.42 5.92 -11.74
C PRO A 9 3.93 6.64 -10.48
N ASP A 10 2.94 6.04 -9.81
CA ASP A 10 2.44 6.57 -8.54
C ASP A 10 3.55 6.46 -7.50
N ILE A 11 4.15 7.60 -7.16
CA ILE A 11 5.27 7.70 -6.23
C ILE A 11 4.92 7.00 -4.91
N ILE A 12 3.66 7.10 -4.45
CA ILE A 12 3.21 6.45 -3.22
C ILE A 12 3.27 4.92 -3.32
N ILE A 13 2.84 4.32 -4.44
CA ILE A 13 2.92 2.88 -4.65
C ILE A 13 4.38 2.43 -4.72
N VAL A 14 5.23 3.22 -5.40
CA VAL A 14 6.67 2.95 -5.47
C VAL A 14 7.28 2.91 -4.07
N LEU A 15 6.92 3.86 -3.20
CA LEU A 15 7.40 3.90 -1.82
C LEU A 15 6.88 2.73 -0.98
N ILE A 16 5.60 2.38 -1.08
CA ILE A 16 5.02 1.22 -0.38
C ILE A 16 5.78 -0.05 -0.78
N ASN A 17 5.91 -0.31 -2.08
CA ASN A 17 6.60 -1.50 -2.58
C ASN A 17 8.08 -1.52 -2.19
N PHE A 18 8.75 -0.37 -2.20
CA PHE A 18 10.14 -0.28 -1.79
C PHE A 18 10.33 -0.59 -0.30
N VAL A 19 9.52 0.01 0.58
CA VAL A 19 9.60 -0.21 2.02
C VAL A 19 9.23 -1.66 2.37
N THR A 20 8.15 -2.18 1.79
CA THR A 20 7.75 -3.58 1.97
C THR A 20 8.85 -4.53 1.51
N GLY A 21 9.38 -4.33 0.29
CA GLY A 21 10.46 -5.17 -0.23
C GLY A 21 11.73 -5.09 0.61
N LEU A 22 12.06 -3.93 1.17
CA LEU A 22 13.18 -3.76 2.10
C LEU A 22 12.96 -4.57 3.38
N VAL A 23 11.78 -4.45 4.01
CA VAL A 23 11.39 -5.22 5.20
C VAL A 23 11.46 -6.72 4.94
N GLU A 24 10.84 -7.18 3.85
CA GLU A 24 10.86 -8.59 3.45
C GLU A 24 12.28 -9.10 3.21
N SER A 25 13.12 -8.32 2.53
CA SER A 25 14.52 -8.71 2.26
C SER A 25 15.32 -8.91 3.55
N LEU A 26 15.13 -8.05 4.55
CA LEU A 26 15.78 -8.17 5.85
C LEU A 26 15.28 -9.40 6.64
N LEU A 27 13.97 -9.67 6.59
CA LEU A 27 13.38 -10.85 7.22
C LEU A 27 13.82 -12.15 6.54
N VAL A 28 13.84 -12.19 5.21
CA VAL A 28 14.38 -13.33 4.43
C VAL A 28 15.86 -13.56 4.77
N LEU A 29 16.65 -12.48 4.85
CA LEU A 29 18.05 -12.57 5.25
C LEU A 29 18.18 -13.16 6.67
N ARG A 30 17.36 -12.70 7.64
CA ARG A 30 17.33 -13.28 9.00
C ARG A 30 16.98 -14.77 8.96
N VAL A 31 15.95 -15.16 8.22
CA VAL A 31 15.55 -16.57 8.07
C VAL A 31 16.71 -17.39 7.51
N ALA A 32 17.36 -16.91 6.44
CA ALA A 32 18.51 -17.59 5.85
C ALA A 32 19.64 -17.77 6.87
N LEU A 33 20.02 -16.71 7.60
CA LEU A 33 21.07 -16.78 8.62
C LEU A 33 20.73 -17.80 9.73
N ARG A 34 19.47 -17.84 10.18
CA ARG A 34 19.00 -18.80 11.21
C ARG A 34 18.97 -20.24 10.69
N LEU A 35 18.55 -20.43 9.43
CA LEU A 35 18.51 -21.74 8.77
C LEU A 35 19.91 -22.30 8.52
N PHE A 36 20.89 -21.47 8.21
CA PHE A 36 22.28 -21.90 8.01
C PHE A 36 23.07 -22.02 9.34
N GLY A 37 22.43 -21.80 10.49
CA GLY A 37 23.09 -21.88 11.80
C GLY A 37 24.22 -20.84 11.95
N ALA A 38 24.03 -19.64 11.37
CA ALA A 38 25.04 -18.58 11.42
C ALA A 38 25.37 -18.19 12.86
N SER A 39 26.65 -17.89 13.13
CA SER A 39 27.10 -17.55 14.48
C SER A 39 26.45 -16.26 14.99
N GLN A 40 25.79 -16.33 16.14
CA GLN A 40 25.17 -15.19 16.82
C GLN A 40 26.19 -14.17 17.36
N THR A 41 27.49 -14.51 17.38
CA THR A 41 28.58 -13.60 17.73
C THR A 41 29.12 -12.81 16.54
N ALA A 42 28.73 -13.17 15.31
CA ALA A 42 29.17 -12.45 14.12
C ALA A 42 28.50 -11.06 14.05
N PRO A 43 29.26 -9.96 13.86
CA PRO A 43 28.70 -8.61 13.85
C PRO A 43 27.59 -8.40 12.82
N PHE A 44 27.72 -9.03 11.64
CA PHE A 44 26.72 -8.95 10.59
C PHE A 44 25.40 -9.64 11.00
N VAL A 45 25.49 -10.82 11.63
CA VAL A 45 24.30 -11.54 12.13
C VAL A 45 23.60 -10.72 13.20
N GLN A 46 24.36 -10.16 14.14
CA GLN A 46 23.83 -9.28 15.19
C GLN A 46 23.14 -8.05 14.61
N TRP A 47 23.74 -7.42 13.61
CA TRP A 47 23.14 -6.27 12.93
C TRP A 47 21.81 -6.64 12.27
N VAL A 48 21.73 -7.76 11.55
CA VAL A 48 20.47 -8.21 10.94
C VAL A 48 19.43 -8.51 12.02
N THR A 49 19.78 -9.25 13.06
CA THR A 49 18.83 -9.61 14.12
C THR A 49 18.32 -8.37 14.85
N THR A 50 19.21 -7.48 15.31
CA THR A 50 18.82 -6.27 16.05
C THR A 50 17.98 -5.31 15.20
N THR A 51 18.28 -5.18 13.90
CA THR A 51 17.50 -4.32 12.99
C THR A 51 16.08 -4.87 12.77
N THR A 52 15.93 -6.20 12.80
CA THR A 52 14.64 -6.87 12.51
C THR A 52 13.84 -7.21 13.77
N ASP A 53 14.43 -7.16 14.96
CA ASP A 53 13.72 -7.45 16.23
C ASP A 53 12.47 -6.58 16.44
N PRO A 54 12.47 -5.26 16.18
CA PRO A 54 11.26 -4.44 16.30
C PRO A 54 10.13 -4.85 15.35
N LEU A 55 10.46 -5.47 14.21
CA LEU A 55 9.48 -5.99 13.26
C LEU A 55 8.83 -7.29 13.76
N LEU A 56 9.50 -8.00 14.67
CA LEU A 56 8.99 -9.23 15.27
C LEU A 56 8.22 -8.98 16.57
N ALA A 57 8.44 -7.83 17.23
CA ALA A 57 7.78 -7.44 18.48
C ALA A 57 6.25 -7.70 18.53
N PRO A 58 5.43 -7.35 17.52
CA PRO A 58 3.99 -7.63 17.55
C PRO A 58 3.65 -9.13 17.41
N PHE A 59 4.61 -9.96 17.00
CA PHE A 59 4.47 -11.40 16.82
C PHE A 59 5.16 -12.22 17.92
N GLU A 60 5.76 -11.57 18.91
CA GLU A 60 6.41 -12.24 20.03
C GLU A 60 5.42 -13.08 20.84
N GLY A 61 5.82 -14.30 21.21
CA GLY A 61 5.01 -15.22 22.01
C GLY A 61 3.90 -15.94 21.26
N MET A 62 3.69 -15.71 19.96
CA MET A 62 2.68 -16.44 19.18
C MET A 62 3.08 -17.89 18.84
N PHE A 63 4.38 -18.18 18.73
CA PHE A 63 4.88 -19.51 18.36
C PHE A 63 5.93 -19.99 19.37
N PRO A 64 5.96 -21.30 19.70
CA PRO A 64 7.02 -21.86 20.52
C PRO A 64 8.35 -21.84 19.77
N THR A 65 9.43 -21.49 20.46
CA THR A 65 10.78 -21.52 19.88
C THR A 65 11.25 -22.98 19.76
N SER A 66 11.17 -23.56 18.57
CA SER A 66 11.68 -24.91 18.31
C SER A 66 13.15 -24.86 17.87
N GLN A 67 14.06 -25.26 18.77
CA GLN A 67 15.44 -25.54 18.40
C GLN A 67 15.50 -26.95 17.80
N LEU A 68 15.97 -27.09 16.55
CA LEU A 68 16.19 -28.40 15.95
C LEU A 68 17.59 -28.93 16.31
N GLU A 69 17.74 -30.25 16.31
CA GLU A 69 19.04 -30.89 16.53
C GLU A 69 20.05 -30.45 15.45
N GLY A 70 21.29 -30.14 15.86
CA GLY A 70 22.37 -29.73 14.96
C GLY A 70 22.56 -28.22 14.78
N GLY A 71 21.90 -27.37 15.57
CA GLY A 71 22.10 -25.91 15.55
C GLY A 71 21.26 -25.17 14.51
N LEU A 72 20.38 -25.89 13.80
CA LEU A 72 19.37 -25.33 12.91
C LEU A 72 18.21 -24.78 13.75
N VAL A 73 17.95 -23.48 13.66
CA VAL A 73 16.86 -22.83 14.42
C VAL A 73 15.82 -22.34 13.43
N ILE A 74 14.63 -22.94 13.46
CA ILE A 74 13.49 -22.43 12.71
C ILE A 74 12.77 -21.42 13.60
N ASP A 75 12.83 -20.16 13.19
CA ASP A 75 12.12 -19.06 13.83
C ASP A 75 10.76 -18.87 13.13
N PHE A 76 9.74 -19.56 13.64
CA PHE A 76 8.37 -19.47 13.11
C PHE A 76 7.80 -18.05 13.19
N SER A 77 8.20 -17.26 14.20
CA SER A 77 7.77 -15.87 14.31
C SER A 77 8.32 -15.03 13.16
N THR A 78 9.57 -15.25 12.74
CA THR A 78 10.14 -14.56 11.58
C THR A 78 9.47 -14.98 10.27
N LEU A 79 9.18 -16.27 10.09
CA LEU A 79 8.45 -16.76 8.92
C LEU A 79 7.03 -16.19 8.85
N PHE A 80 6.34 -16.13 9.99
CA PHE A 80 5.01 -15.55 10.06
C PHE A 80 5.04 -14.05 9.78
N ALA A 81 6.00 -13.32 10.36
CA ALA A 81 6.18 -11.89 10.09
C ALA A 81 6.40 -11.63 8.59
N LEU A 82 7.21 -12.46 7.91
CA LEU A 82 7.41 -12.35 6.46
C LEU A 82 6.08 -12.44 5.69
N ILE A 83 5.25 -13.43 6.00
CA ILE A 83 3.94 -13.60 5.36
C ILE A 83 3.01 -12.43 5.70
N ALA A 84 2.97 -12.02 6.96
CA ALA A 84 2.13 -10.93 7.43
C ALA A 84 2.48 -9.60 6.72
N TYR A 85 3.77 -9.27 6.64
CA TYR A 85 4.20 -8.05 5.96
C TYR A 85 3.99 -8.09 4.45
N ALA A 86 4.12 -9.25 3.81
CA ALA A 86 3.79 -9.40 2.39
C ALA A 86 2.30 -9.14 2.12
N ILE A 87 1.42 -9.69 2.96
CA ILE A 87 -0.03 -9.43 2.87
C ILE A 87 -0.31 -7.95 3.12
N LEU A 88 0.26 -7.36 4.18
CA LEU A 88 0.03 -5.96 4.53
C LEU A 88 0.51 -5.00 3.43
N GLY A 89 1.69 -5.23 2.86
CA GLY A 89 2.21 -4.42 1.77
C GLY A 89 1.36 -4.51 0.50
N TYR A 90 0.95 -5.73 0.14
CA TYR A 90 0.03 -5.94 -0.99
C TYR A 90 -1.31 -5.21 -0.78
N LEU A 91 -1.94 -5.41 0.38
CA LEU A 91 -3.22 -4.76 0.71
C LEU A 91 -3.08 -3.23 0.77
N ALA A 92 -1.98 -2.70 1.27
CA ALA A 92 -1.72 -1.26 1.29
C ALA A 92 -1.61 -0.68 -0.14
N GLY A 93 -0.93 -1.38 -1.04
CA GLY A 93 -0.83 -1.00 -2.46
C GLY A 93 -2.19 -1.01 -3.16
N GLU A 94 -2.95 -2.08 -2.99
CA GLU A 94 -4.29 -2.22 -3.58
C GLU A 94 -5.28 -1.18 -3.02
N LEU A 95 -5.25 -0.95 -1.70
CA LEU A 95 -6.07 0.07 -1.06
C LEU A 95 -5.73 1.46 -1.62
N PHE A 96 -4.45 1.78 -1.79
CA PHE A 96 -4.05 3.06 -2.35
C PHE A 96 -4.57 3.25 -3.78
N LEU A 97 -4.46 2.21 -4.62
CA LEU A 97 -5.00 2.22 -5.97
C LEU A 97 -6.53 2.43 -5.97
N MET A 98 -7.24 1.72 -5.10
CA MET A 98 -8.69 1.85 -4.95
C MET A 98 -9.09 3.25 -4.50
N LEU A 99 -8.39 3.82 -3.51
CA LEU A 99 -8.65 5.18 -3.02
C LEU A 99 -8.40 6.22 -4.10
N ARG A 100 -7.29 6.10 -4.85
CA ARG A 100 -7.00 6.99 -5.97
C ARG A 100 -8.12 6.98 -7.01
N GLN A 101 -8.61 5.80 -7.40
CA GLN A 101 -9.72 5.67 -8.34
C GLN A 101 -11.01 6.29 -7.80
N PHE A 102 -11.27 6.14 -6.51
CA PHE A 102 -12.44 6.71 -5.86
C PHE A 102 -12.40 8.25 -5.80
N PHE A 103 -11.29 8.84 -5.35
CA PHE A 103 -11.14 10.30 -5.28
C PHE A 103 -11.11 10.96 -6.67
N SER A 104 -10.57 10.27 -7.68
CA SER A 104 -10.65 10.72 -9.08
C SER A 104 -12.08 10.78 -9.63
N ARG A 105 -13.10 10.39 -8.85
CA ARG A 105 -14.52 10.50 -9.20
C ARG A 105 -15.23 11.67 -8.50
N TYR A 106 -14.53 12.37 -7.59
CA TYR A 106 -15.06 13.51 -6.85
C TYR A 106 -14.69 14.87 -7.43
N ASP A 107 -13.96 14.92 -8.54
CA ASP A 107 -13.63 16.14 -9.28
C ASP A 107 -14.86 16.85 -9.90
N GLY A 108 -16.05 16.25 -9.87
CA GLY A 108 -17.30 16.85 -10.34
C GLY A 108 -17.82 18.10 -9.57
N TRP A 109 -17.14 18.53 -8.50
CA TRP A 109 -17.53 19.75 -7.77
C TRP A 109 -17.12 21.06 -8.48
N GLU A 110 -16.26 21.03 -9.51
CA GLU A 110 -15.95 22.20 -10.35
C GLU A 110 -17.12 22.59 -11.28
N GLU A 111 -17.93 21.60 -11.70
CA GLU A 111 -19.15 21.84 -12.49
C GLU A 111 -20.27 22.46 -11.63
N LEU A 112 -20.24 22.23 -10.32
CA LEU A 112 -21.16 22.85 -9.37
C LEU A 112 -20.76 24.29 -9.01
N ASP A 113 -19.46 24.58 -8.86
CA ASP A 113 -18.97 25.94 -8.59
C ASP A 113 -19.15 26.87 -9.80
N SER A 114 -18.86 26.37 -11.01
CA SER A 114 -19.15 27.09 -12.26
C SER A 114 -20.66 27.33 -12.50
N GLY A 115 -21.53 26.51 -11.89
CA GLY A 115 -22.99 26.70 -11.88
C GLY A 115 -23.49 27.73 -10.86
N LEU A 116 -22.68 28.12 -9.88
CA LEU A 116 -23.03 29.18 -8.91
C LEU A 116 -22.82 30.58 -9.50
N ASP A 117 -21.80 30.74 -10.35
CA ASP A 117 -21.56 31.98 -11.10
C ASP A 117 -22.54 32.19 -12.27
N ASN A 118 -23.08 31.11 -12.84
CA ASN A 118 -24.09 31.16 -13.89
C ASN A 118 -25.32 30.35 -13.50
N PRO A 119 -26.19 30.91 -12.62
CA PRO A 119 -27.35 30.19 -12.12
C PRO A 119 -28.25 29.76 -13.28
N PRO A 120 -28.88 28.56 -13.20
CA PRO A 120 -29.78 28.07 -14.22
C PRO A 120 -30.81 29.14 -14.59
N GLN A 121 -30.70 29.68 -15.80
CA GLN A 121 -31.63 30.70 -16.26
C GLN A 121 -33.03 30.08 -16.23
N PRO A 122 -34.00 30.71 -15.52
CA PRO A 122 -35.37 30.21 -15.52
C PRO A 122 -35.78 30.11 -16.98
N LYS A 123 -36.07 28.89 -17.43
CA LYS A 123 -36.50 28.64 -18.82
C LYS A 123 -37.62 29.63 -19.07
N ARG A 124 -37.37 30.66 -19.88
CA ARG A 124 -38.40 31.63 -20.26
C ARG A 124 -39.45 30.81 -20.99
N SER A 125 -40.45 30.38 -20.23
CA SER A 125 -41.70 29.81 -20.68
C SER A 125 -42.13 30.73 -21.79
N ARG A 126 -41.97 30.27 -23.03
CA ARG A 126 -42.37 31.05 -24.19
C ARG A 126 -43.85 31.29 -24.00
N GLU A 127 -44.17 32.46 -23.48
CA GLU A 127 -45.48 33.06 -23.41
C GLU A 127 -45.86 33.40 -24.86
N ARG A 128 -46.03 32.34 -25.65
CA ARG A 128 -46.51 32.34 -27.00
C ARG A 128 -47.81 31.55 -26.96
N ARG A 129 -48.89 32.23 -26.57
CA ARG A 129 -50.26 32.02 -27.10
C ARG A 129 -51.29 32.71 -26.19
N SER A 130 -51.50 34.00 -26.36
CA SER A 130 -52.80 34.60 -25.98
C SER A 130 -53.16 35.91 -26.68
N ARG A 131 -52.51 36.27 -27.80
CA ARG A 131 -53.01 37.36 -28.66
C ARG A 131 -53.06 36.94 -30.12
N ARG A 132 -53.90 35.95 -30.41
CA ARG A 132 -54.44 35.69 -31.75
C ARG A 132 -55.88 35.21 -31.65
N THR A 133 -56.74 36.07 -31.13
CA THR A 133 -58.22 36.06 -31.18
C THR A 133 -58.61 37.47 -30.72
N LYS A 134 -59.37 38.29 -31.42
CA LYS A 134 -60.19 38.19 -32.61
C LYS A 134 -60.33 39.63 -33.13
#